data_AF-A0A7W2XXU8-F1
#
_entry.id   AF-A0A7W2XXU8-F1
#
_cell.length_a   1.000
_cell.length_b   1.000
_cell.length_c   1.000
_cell.angle_alpha   90.00
_cell.angle_beta   90.00
_cell.angle_gamma   90.00
#
_symmetry.space_group_name_H-M   'P 1'
#
loop_
_entity.id
_entity.type
_entity.pdbx_description
1 polymer ?
#
loop_
_entity_poly.entity_id
_entity_poly.type
_entity_poly.pdbx_seq_one_letter_code
_entity_poly.pdbx_strand_id
1 'polypeptide(L)'
;MSLDKEFDDLQQLFAQKDLLTEPIRSAGSGFMEILLLKRKNMKIKIYQEKGHQLPHIHIDYGKKRHTASYSIDSGQRIKGELSKKYDSDVSNWLKRNRKKVLEVWDSLQVGMSHEHLLSELSD
;
A
#
# COMPACT_ATOMS: atom_id res chain seq x y z
N MET A 1 10.79 -3.08 14.90
CA MET A 1 9.68 -3.97 14.46
C MET A 1 9.60 -3.92 12.95
N SER A 2 9.37 -5.05 12.28
CA SER A 2 9.19 -5.07 10.82
C SER A 2 7.70 -4.99 10.45
N LEU A 3 7.39 -4.36 9.30
CA LEU A 3 6.06 -4.29 8.69
C LEU A 3 5.88 -5.29 7.53
N ASP A 4 6.80 -6.24 7.35
CA ASP A 4 6.83 -7.12 6.17
C ASP A 4 5.54 -7.92 5.99
N LYS A 5 4.99 -8.49 7.08
CA LYS A 5 3.73 -9.23 7.02
C LYS A 5 2.56 -8.31 6.66
N GLU A 6 2.49 -7.15 7.30
CA GLU A 6 1.45 -6.16 7.02
C GLU A 6 1.54 -5.67 5.56
N PHE A 7 2.75 -5.48 5.05
CA PHE A 7 3.00 -5.14 3.66
C PHE A 7 2.47 -6.24 2.72
N ASP A 8 2.83 -7.50 2.97
CA ASP A 8 2.37 -8.64 2.18
C ASP A 8 0.84 -8.75 2.13
N ASP A 9 0.18 -8.54 3.28
CA ASP A 9 -1.28 -8.55 3.39
C ASP A 9 -1.90 -7.45 2.50
N LEU A 10 -1.37 -6.23 2.54
CA LEU A 10 -1.89 -5.12 1.73
C LEU A 10 -1.67 -5.36 0.24
N GLN A 11 -0.50 -5.88 -0.11
CA GLN A 11 -0.14 -6.21 -1.47
C GLN A 11 -1.09 -7.28 -2.04
N GLN A 12 -1.37 -8.32 -1.26
CA GLN A 12 -2.30 -9.37 -1.65
C GLN A 12 -3.72 -8.83 -1.86
N LEU A 13 -4.19 -7.94 -0.99
CA LEU A 13 -5.50 -7.29 -1.15
C LEU A 13 -5.58 -6.51 -2.47
N PHE A 14 -4.54 -5.77 -2.83
CA PHE A 14 -4.51 -5.02 -4.08
C PHE A 14 -4.50 -5.95 -5.30
N ALA A 15 -3.72 -7.02 -5.26
CA ALA A 15 -3.68 -8.01 -6.33
C ALA A 15 -5.04 -8.73 -6.50
N GLN A 16 -5.73 -9.02 -5.39
CA GLN A 16 -7.07 -9.62 -5.41
C GLN A 16 -8.08 -8.63 -5.99
N LYS A 17 -7.98 -7.36 -5.61
CA LYS A 17 -8.84 -6.32 -6.19
C LYS A 17 -8.65 -6.19 -7.68
N ASP A 18 -7.41 -6.25 -8.14
CA ASP A 18 -7.10 -6.21 -9.58
C ASP A 18 -7.72 -7.39 -10.31
N LEU A 19 -7.55 -8.61 -9.79
CA LEU A 19 -8.15 -9.81 -10.38
C LEU A 19 -9.68 -9.69 -10.52
N LEU A 20 -10.35 -9.11 -9.53
CA LEU A 20 -11.81 -8.99 -9.51
C LEU A 20 -12.38 -7.79 -10.28
N THR A 21 -11.56 -6.79 -10.61
CA THR A 21 -12.04 -5.52 -11.18
C THR A 21 -11.42 -5.15 -12.52
N GLU A 22 -10.33 -5.79 -12.92
CA GLU A 22 -9.78 -5.59 -14.26
C GLU A 22 -10.67 -6.27 -15.30
N PRO A 23 -10.99 -5.57 -16.42
CA PRO A 23 -11.81 -6.16 -17.47
C PRO A 23 -11.09 -7.38 -18.03
N ILE A 24 -11.72 -8.54 -17.88
CA ILE A 24 -11.27 -9.78 -18.50
C ILE A 24 -11.30 -9.53 -20.01
N ARG A 25 -10.13 -9.51 -20.64
CA ARG A 25 -10.05 -9.45 -22.11
C ARG A 25 -10.67 -10.74 -22.61
N SER A 26 -11.92 -10.66 -23.06
CA SER A 26 -12.70 -11.78 -23.58
C SER A 26 -11.90 -12.53 -24.64
N ALA A 27 -11.26 -13.63 -24.26
CA ALA A 27 -10.89 -14.67 -25.19
C ALA A 27 -12.16 -15.50 -25.39
N GLY A 28 -12.76 -15.40 -26.56
CA GLY A 28 -13.96 -16.15 -26.89
C GLY A 28 -13.76 -17.65 -26.66
N SER A 29 -14.86 -18.31 -26.27
CA SER A 29 -15.05 -19.76 -26.33
C SER A 29 -14.28 -20.61 -25.30
N GLY A 30 -14.99 -21.02 -24.24
CA GLY A 30 -15.00 -22.43 -23.82
C GLY A 30 -13.86 -22.99 -22.96
N PHE A 31 -12.91 -22.20 -22.47
CA PHE A 31 -11.84 -22.71 -21.59
C PHE A 31 -11.96 -22.17 -20.17
N MET A 32 -11.66 -23.02 -19.17
CA MET A 32 -11.49 -22.61 -17.78
C MET A 32 -10.59 -21.38 -17.73
N GLU A 33 -11.15 -20.24 -17.35
CA GLU A 33 -10.36 -19.03 -17.08
C GLU A 33 -9.47 -19.31 -15.87
N ILE A 34 -8.18 -19.45 -16.12
CA ILE A 34 -7.18 -19.59 -15.07
C ILE A 34 -7.12 -18.26 -14.31
N LEU A 35 -7.69 -18.24 -13.11
CA LEU A 35 -7.62 -17.11 -12.19
C LEU A 35 -6.25 -17.06 -11.52
N LEU A 36 -5.33 -16.29 -12.09
CA LEU A 36 -4.00 -16.05 -11.52
C LEU A 36 -3.95 -14.71 -10.80
N LEU A 37 -3.62 -14.74 -9.51
CA LEU A 37 -3.34 -13.55 -8.74
C LEU A 37 -1.99 -12.95 -9.15
N LYS A 38 -2.01 -11.84 -9.90
CA LYS A 38 -0.79 -11.15 -10.29
C LYS A 38 -0.35 -10.11 -9.25
N ARG A 39 0.75 -10.41 -8.57
CA ARG A 39 1.47 -9.47 -7.69
C ARG A 39 2.15 -8.38 -8.53
N LYS A 40 1.76 -7.11 -8.35
CA LYS A 40 2.46 -5.95 -8.93
C LYS A 40 3.44 -5.37 -7.91
N ASN A 41 4.41 -4.59 -8.40
CA ASN A 41 5.37 -3.89 -7.54
C ASN A 41 4.61 -2.93 -6.61
N MET A 42 4.86 -3.04 -5.31
CA MET A 42 4.32 -2.15 -4.28
C MET A 42 5.47 -1.59 -3.46
N LYS A 43 5.36 -0.33 -3.02
CA LYS A 43 6.23 0.25 -2.00
C LYS A 43 5.39 1.04 -1.01
N ILE A 44 5.62 0.84 0.29
CA ILE A 44 5.12 1.72 1.35
C ILE A 44 6.29 2.56 1.82
N LYS A 45 6.11 3.88 1.90
CA LYS A 45 7.15 4.82 2.30
C LYS A 45 6.64 5.73 3.40
N ILE A 46 7.51 5.98 4.37
CA ILE A 46 7.30 6.97 5.43
C ILE A 46 8.53 7.86 5.45
N TYR A 47 8.32 9.16 5.40
CA TYR A 47 9.40 10.14 5.35
C TYR A 47 9.57 10.81 6.71
N GLN A 48 10.81 11.17 7.03
CA GLN A 48 11.06 12.13 8.09
C GLN A 48 10.64 13.52 7.60
N GLU A 49 9.83 14.22 8.39
CA GLU A 49 9.30 15.52 8.05
C GLU A 49 9.73 16.57 9.07
N LYS A 50 10.02 17.78 8.60
CA LYS A 50 10.34 18.89 9.50
C LYS A 50 9.04 19.51 10.02
N GLY A 51 8.86 19.50 11.34
CA GLY A 51 7.73 20.12 12.04
C GLY A 51 6.61 19.15 12.45
N HIS A 52 5.46 19.68 12.86
CA HIS A 52 4.28 18.90 13.27
C HIS A 52 3.36 18.60 12.09
N GLN A 53 3.87 17.89 11.08
CA GLN A 53 3.01 17.45 9.98
C GLN A 53 2.16 16.26 10.40
N LEU A 54 0.96 16.17 9.81
CA LEU A 54 0.02 15.08 10.04
C LEU A 54 0.68 13.73 9.70
N PRO A 55 0.69 12.74 10.62
CA PRO A 55 1.25 11.42 10.34
C PRO A 55 0.61 10.76 9.12
N HIS A 56 1.43 10.36 8.16
CA HIS A 56 0.94 9.77 6.91
C HIS A 56 1.92 8.77 6.29
N ILE A 57 1.40 7.91 5.41
CA ILE A 57 2.19 6.99 4.59
C ILE A 57 2.01 7.32 3.12
N HIS A 58 2.98 6.92 2.29
CA HIS A 58 2.88 6.93 0.82
C HIS A 58 2.86 5.50 0.31
N ILE A 59 1.96 5.21 -0.63
CA ILE A 59 1.83 3.91 -1.28
C ILE A 59 2.03 4.10 -2.78
N ASP A 60 3.02 3.41 -3.33
CA ASP A 60 3.24 3.23 -4.77
C ASP A 60 2.78 1.83 -5.18
N TYR A 61 1.98 1.70 -6.24
CA TYR A 61 1.49 0.40 -6.69
C TYR A 61 1.36 0.23 -8.22
N GLY A 62 2.14 -0.66 -8.82
CA GLY A 62 2.09 -0.95 -10.25
C GLY A 62 2.93 0.02 -11.07
N LYS A 63 2.37 0.54 -12.19
CA LYS A 63 3.11 1.38 -13.14
C LYS A 63 3.25 2.82 -12.65
N LYS A 64 4.14 3.59 -13.28
CA LYS A 64 4.43 5.00 -12.95
C LYS A 64 3.14 5.82 -12.77
N ARG A 65 3.11 6.67 -11.73
CA ARG A 65 2.00 7.57 -11.28
C ARG A 65 0.90 6.93 -10.42
N HIS A 66 0.97 5.64 -10.09
CA HIS A 66 0.04 5.02 -9.16
C HIS A 66 0.49 5.23 -7.70
N THR A 67 0.54 6.48 -7.28
CA THR A 67 1.02 6.89 -5.96
C THR A 67 -0.06 7.65 -5.22
N ALA A 68 -0.26 7.37 -3.95
CA ALA A 68 -1.09 8.19 -3.07
C ALA A 68 -0.56 8.21 -1.64
N SER A 69 -0.87 9.27 -0.90
CA SER A 69 -0.58 9.38 0.52
C SER A 69 -1.85 9.34 1.36
N TYR A 70 -1.76 8.73 2.54
CA TYR A 70 -2.88 8.44 3.43
C TYR A 70 -2.53 8.82 4.86
N SER A 71 -3.45 9.48 5.57
CA SER A 71 -3.29 9.76 6.99
C SER A 71 -3.28 8.46 7.78
N ILE A 72 -2.28 8.29 8.66
CA ILE A 72 -2.19 7.12 9.53
C ILE A 72 -3.36 7.10 10.53
N ASP A 73 -3.80 8.28 10.97
CA ASP A 73 -4.84 8.42 11.99
C ASP A 73 -6.25 8.13 11.48
N SER A 74 -6.62 8.74 10.36
CA SER A 74 -7.97 8.61 9.80
C SER A 74 -8.09 7.50 8.75
N GLY A 75 -6.97 7.03 8.20
CA GLY A 75 -6.95 6.13 7.04
C GLY A 75 -7.43 6.77 5.75
N GLN A 76 -7.68 8.09 5.73
CA GLN A 76 -8.17 8.80 4.55
C GLN A 76 -7.02 9.22 3.64
N ARG A 77 -7.29 9.23 2.33
CA ARG A 77 -6.35 9.73 1.33
C ARG A 77 -6.15 11.23 1.50
N ILE A 78 -4.90 11.68 1.50
CA ILE A 78 -4.51 13.09 1.52
C ILE A 78 -4.31 13.60 0.08
N LYS A 79 -3.51 12.91 -0.73
CA LYS A 79 -3.22 13.29 -2.12
C LYS A 79 -2.82 12.08 -2.98
N GLY A 80 -2.85 12.26 -4.31
CA GLY A 80 -2.30 11.32 -5.28
C GLY A 80 -3.33 10.66 -6.18
N GLU A 81 -2.82 9.92 -7.16
CA GLU A 81 -3.54 9.42 -8.35
C GLU A 81 -3.79 7.90 -8.31
N LEU A 82 -3.45 7.22 -7.20
CA LEU A 82 -3.80 5.82 -7.01
C LEU A 82 -5.32 5.61 -7.24
N SER A 83 -5.75 4.53 -7.87
CA SER A 83 -7.18 4.34 -8.14
C SER A 83 -8.00 4.29 -6.84
N LYS A 84 -9.16 4.95 -6.82
CA LYS A 84 -10.05 5.00 -5.63
C LYS A 84 -10.52 3.61 -5.18
N LYS A 85 -10.46 2.60 -6.06
CA LYS A 85 -10.86 1.22 -5.74
C LYS A 85 -10.05 0.60 -4.59
N TYR A 86 -8.86 1.12 -4.32
CA TYR A 86 -8.00 0.63 -3.24
C TYR A 86 -8.18 1.37 -1.90
N ASP A 87 -8.89 2.51 -1.88
CA ASP A 87 -8.97 3.37 -0.69
C ASP A 87 -9.57 2.67 0.53
N SER A 88 -10.60 1.84 0.31
CA SER A 88 -11.21 1.05 1.38
C SER A 88 -10.22 0.07 2.00
N ASP A 89 -9.37 -0.53 1.17
CA ASP A 89 -8.45 -1.58 1.61
C ASP A 89 -7.28 -0.98 2.37
N VAL A 90 -6.77 0.17 1.90
CA VAL A 90 -5.77 0.97 2.61
C VAL A 90 -6.32 1.47 3.95
N SER A 91 -7.52 2.05 3.96
CA SER A 91 -8.14 2.58 5.18
C SER A 91 -8.33 1.48 6.24
N ASN A 92 -8.85 0.32 5.83
CA ASN A 92 -9.01 -0.83 6.72
C ASN A 92 -7.67 -1.41 7.19
N TRP A 93 -6.67 -1.47 6.30
CA TRP A 93 -5.33 -1.91 6.65
C TRP A 93 -4.68 -0.98 7.67
N LEU A 94 -4.75 0.34 7.46
CA LEU A 94 -4.26 1.34 8.41
C LEU A 94 -4.98 1.22 9.75
N LYS A 95 -6.30 1.04 9.75
CA LYS A 95 -7.07 0.84 11.00
C LYS A 95 -6.57 -0.36 11.82
N ARG A 96 -6.21 -1.48 11.17
CA ARG A 96 -5.68 -2.68 11.85
C ARG A 96 -4.24 -2.51 12.30
N ASN A 97 -3.43 -1.79 11.54
CA ASN A 97 -1.98 -1.71 11.72
C ASN A 97 -1.51 -0.36 12.32
N ARG A 98 -2.44 0.54 12.67
CA ARG A 98 -2.18 1.93 13.08
C ARG A 98 -1.07 2.05 14.11
N LYS A 99 -1.12 1.24 15.17
CA LYS A 99 -0.13 1.30 16.26
C LYS A 99 1.28 1.08 15.74
N LYS A 100 1.49 0.04 14.92
CA LYS A 100 2.81 -0.30 14.36
C LYS A 100 3.30 0.78 13.40
N VAL A 101 2.40 1.27 12.55
CA VAL A 101 2.73 2.30 11.55
C VAL A 101 3.05 3.64 12.22
N LEU A 102 2.33 4.01 13.29
CA LEU A 102 2.65 5.20 14.10
C LEU A 102 3.98 5.05 14.82
N GLU A 103 4.28 3.90 15.42
CA GLU A 103 5.57 3.66 16.10
C GLU A 103 6.75 3.84 15.14
N VAL A 104 6.59 3.35 13.91
CA VAL A 104 7.54 3.58 12.82
C VAL A 104 7.64 5.07 12.46
N TRP A 105 6.50 5.75 12.30
CA TRP A 105 6.46 7.18 12.00
C TRP A 105 7.20 7.99 13.07
N ASP A 106 6.86 7.80 14.34
CA ASP A 106 7.43 8.51 15.48
C ASP A 106 8.94 8.28 15.57
N SER A 107 9.37 7.03 15.38
CA SER A 107 10.78 6.66 15.36
C SER A 107 11.57 7.37 14.25
N LEU A 108 10.98 7.48 13.06
CA LEU A 108 11.58 8.24 11.96
C LEU A 108 11.66 9.74 12.27
N GLN A 109 10.63 10.32 12.90
CA GLN A 109 10.62 11.76 13.20
C GLN A 109 11.72 12.15 14.18
N VAL A 110 12.01 11.31 15.17
CA VAL A 110 13.10 11.54 16.13
C VAL A 110 14.50 11.24 15.56
N GLY A 111 14.61 10.90 14.28
CA GLY A 111 15.87 10.69 13.59
C GLY A 111 16.51 9.32 13.82
N MET A 112 15.75 8.33 14.31
CA MET A 112 16.25 6.96 14.38
C MET A 112 16.30 6.34 12.98
N SER A 113 17.50 5.99 12.54
CA SER A 113 17.74 5.23 11.31
C SER A 113 16.89 3.96 11.29
N HIS A 114 16.05 3.83 10.26
CA HIS A 114 15.31 2.61 9.96
C HIS A 114 15.64 2.17 8.53
N GLU A 115 16.75 1.44 8.37
CA GLU A 115 17.13 0.83 7.08
C GLU A 115 16.10 -0.22 6.61
N HIS A 116 15.20 -0.68 7.50
CA HIS A 116 14.20 -1.72 7.24
C HIS A 116 12.81 -1.23 6.77
N LEU A 117 12.64 0.05 6.42
CA LEU A 117 11.32 0.61 6.07
C LEU A 117 10.94 0.56 4.59
N LEU A 118 11.81 -0.01 3.78
CA LEU A 118 11.52 -0.29 2.39
C LEU A 118 11.17 -1.77 2.25
N SER A 119 9.94 -2.13 2.61
CA SER A 119 9.37 -3.39 2.12
C SER A 119 9.08 -3.20 0.63
N GLU A 120 9.89 -3.84 -0.21
CA GLU A 120 9.71 -3.90 -1.66
C GLU A 120 9.72 -5.36 -2.11
N LEU A 121 8.91 -5.68 -3.13
CA LEU A 121 9.09 -6.92 -3.87
C LEU A 121 10.35 -6.78 -4.71
N SER A 122 11.43 -7.43 -4.28
CA SER A 122 12.62 -7.70 -5.09
C SER A 122 12.28 -8.79 -6.11
N ASP A 123 12.75 -8.62 -7.35
CA ASP A 123 12.62 -9.62 -8.42
C ASP A 123 13.31 -10.95 -8.07
#